data_AF-A0A3A4ZCG3-F1
#
_entry.id   AF-A0A3A4ZCG3-F1
#
_cell.length_a   1.000
_cell.length_b   1.000
_cell.length_c   1.000
_cell.angle_alpha   90.00
_cell.angle_beta   90.00
_cell.angle_gamma   90.00
#
_symmetry.space_group_name_H-M   'P 1'
#
loop_
_entity.id
_entity.type
_entity.pdbx_description
1 polymer ?
#
loop_
_entity_poly.entity_id
_entity_poly.type
_entity_poly.pdbx_seq_one_letter_code
_entity_poly.pdbx_strand_id
1 'polypeptide(L)'
;MRKKMISFLRQKSEKYHMSIHAVLGVMSGLAIKSIYPESNLNKMLALGFLANILPDIDHLFYFLWYGAKSDYTRTVKKYIADREIKALVAYLKRNHKYNTGIYSHNLMTLLFVLLLFWLAGLTRDSPSLSVVFLSWSLHYMYDIVEDFLFFKEINPNWFLRFNIKRKNEN
;
A
#
# COMPACT_ATOMS: atom_id res chain seq x y z
N MET A 1 -20.04 -13.63 18.52
CA MET A 1 -20.28 -12.38 17.77
C MET A 1 -18.99 -11.69 17.28
N ARG A 2 -18.01 -11.42 18.14
CA ARG A 2 -16.73 -10.73 17.80
C ARG A 2 -15.93 -11.34 16.64
N LYS A 3 -15.81 -12.67 16.54
CA LYS A 3 -15.07 -13.36 15.45
C LYS A 3 -15.70 -13.15 14.07
N LYS A 4 -17.04 -13.22 13.96
CA LYS A 4 -17.76 -12.99 12.69
C LYS A 4 -17.60 -11.55 12.21
N MET A 5 -17.66 -10.59 13.13
CA MET A 5 -17.45 -9.17 12.82
C MET A 5 -16.03 -8.88 12.32
N ILE A 6 -14.99 -9.41 12.98
CA ILE A 6 -13.59 -9.22 12.53
C ILE A 6 -13.38 -9.84 11.14
N SER A 7 -13.90 -11.05 10.90
CA SER A 7 -13.81 -11.68 9.59
C SER A 7 -14.50 -10.87 8.50
N PHE A 8 -15.69 -10.32 8.80
CA PHE A 8 -16.41 -9.44 7.88
C PHE A 8 -15.63 -8.16 7.57
N LEU A 9 -15.09 -7.49 8.60
CA LEU A 9 -14.29 -6.27 8.42
C LEU A 9 -13.01 -6.55 7.61
N ARG A 10 -12.33 -7.67 7.86
CA ARG A 10 -11.17 -8.09 7.07
C ARG A 10 -11.51 -8.26 5.59
N GLN A 11 -12.60 -8.97 5.28
CA GLN A 11 -13.06 -9.14 3.89
C GLN A 11 -13.39 -7.79 3.22
N LYS A 12 -13.94 -6.84 3.98
CA LYS A 12 -14.24 -5.50 3.48
C LYS A 12 -12.95 -4.71 3.22
N SER A 13 -12.01 -4.73 4.15
CA SER A 13 -10.68 -4.13 3.98
C SER A 13 -9.98 -4.71 2.74
N GLU A 14 -9.86 -6.04 2.63
CA GLU A 14 -9.28 -6.72 1.45
C GLU A 14 -9.97 -6.32 0.14
N LYS A 15 -11.30 -6.13 0.16
CA LYS A 15 -12.07 -5.75 -1.03
C LYS A 15 -11.84 -4.30 -1.46
N TYR A 16 -11.76 -3.38 -0.50
CA TYR A 16 -11.73 -1.92 -0.72
C TYR A 16 -10.35 -1.30 -0.54
N HIS A 17 -9.32 -2.07 -0.21
CA HIS A 17 -7.94 -1.65 0.02
C HIS A 17 -7.44 -0.61 -1.00
N MET A 18 -7.41 -0.98 -2.29
CA MET A 18 -6.98 -0.05 -3.36
C MET A 18 -7.87 1.18 -3.51
N SER A 19 -9.17 1.05 -3.24
CA SER A 19 -10.09 2.18 -3.29
C SER A 19 -9.83 3.16 -2.15
N ILE A 20 -9.45 2.66 -0.97
CA ILE A 20 -9.07 3.49 0.17
C ILE A 20 -7.77 4.23 -0.13
N HIS A 21 -6.75 3.56 -0.69
CA HIS A 21 -5.52 4.21 -1.17
C HIS A 21 -5.80 5.34 -2.16
N ALA A 22 -6.63 5.08 -3.18
CA ALA A 22 -7.05 6.11 -4.12
C ALA A 22 -7.71 7.31 -3.44
N VAL A 23 -8.63 7.07 -2.49
CA VAL A 23 -9.32 8.13 -1.73
C VAL A 23 -8.33 8.91 -0.84
N LEU A 24 -7.41 8.23 -0.15
CA LEU A 24 -6.38 8.86 0.66
C LEU A 24 -5.45 9.73 -0.18
N GLY A 25 -5.11 9.29 -1.40
CA GLY A 25 -4.36 10.10 -2.36
C GLY A 25 -5.10 11.38 -2.75
N VAL A 26 -6.38 11.27 -3.12
CA VAL A 26 -7.23 12.43 -3.43
C VAL A 26 -7.34 13.38 -2.24
N MET A 27 -7.55 12.84 -1.03
CA MET A 27 -7.59 13.62 0.21
C MET A 27 -6.27 14.35 0.48
N SER A 28 -5.13 13.72 0.20
CA SER A 28 -3.81 14.35 0.31
C SER A 28 -3.69 15.55 -0.63
N GLY A 29 -4.15 15.41 -1.87
CA GLY A 29 -4.22 16.50 -2.85
C GLY A 29 -5.06 17.68 -2.35
N LEU A 30 -6.24 17.41 -1.80
CA LEU A 30 -7.12 18.43 -1.21
C LEU A 30 -6.48 19.11 0.00
N ALA A 31 -5.86 18.34 0.89
CA ALA A 31 -5.19 18.85 2.08
C ALA A 31 -4.06 19.81 1.70
N ILE A 32 -3.18 19.43 0.77
CA ILE A 32 -2.09 20.31 0.33
C ILE A 32 -2.61 21.52 -0.44
N LYS A 33 -3.64 21.36 -1.27
CA LYS A 33 -4.30 22.50 -1.94
C LYS A 33 -4.87 23.54 -0.97
N SER A 34 -5.30 23.11 0.21
CA SER A 34 -5.77 24.03 1.27
C SER A 34 -4.64 24.87 1.88
N ILE A 35 -3.42 24.30 1.93
CA ILE A 35 -2.21 24.98 2.43
C ILE A 35 -1.59 25.86 1.35
N TYR A 36 -1.67 25.44 0.08
CA TYR A 36 -1.16 26.18 -1.08
C TYR A 36 -2.29 26.55 -2.04
N PRO A 37 -3.07 27.61 -1.74
CA PRO A 37 -4.24 27.99 -2.54
C PRO A 37 -3.92 28.28 -4.01
N GLU A 38 -2.72 28.72 -4.34
CA GLU A 38 -2.32 29.02 -5.73
C GLU A 38 -2.01 27.78 -6.56
N SER A 39 -1.92 26.60 -5.94
CA SER A 39 -1.64 25.36 -6.66
C SER A 39 -2.84 24.90 -7.50
N ASN A 40 -2.57 24.31 -8.67
CA ASN A 40 -3.63 23.81 -9.56
C ASN A 40 -4.33 22.59 -8.93
N LEU A 41 -5.63 22.71 -8.65
CA LEU A 41 -6.43 21.65 -8.00
C LEU A 41 -6.34 20.31 -8.75
N ASN A 42 -6.62 20.31 -10.06
CA ASN A 42 -6.64 19.08 -10.86
C ASN A 42 -5.29 18.36 -10.82
N LYS A 43 -4.19 19.12 -10.89
CA LYS A 43 -2.83 18.59 -10.71
C LYS A 43 -2.64 17.97 -9.33
N MET A 44 -3.06 18.63 -8.25
CA MET A 44 -2.92 18.10 -6.89
C MET A 44 -3.73 16.81 -6.68
N LEU A 45 -4.95 16.75 -7.21
CA LEU A 45 -5.79 15.54 -7.13
C LEU A 45 -5.20 14.37 -7.92
N ALA A 46 -4.80 14.62 -9.17
CA ALA A 46 -4.19 13.59 -10.01
C ALA A 46 -2.87 13.09 -9.42
N LEU A 47 -2.02 14.01 -8.94
CA LEU A 47 -0.76 13.67 -8.32
C LEU A 47 -0.96 12.87 -7.04
N GLY A 48 -1.92 13.24 -6.19
CA GLY A 48 -2.23 12.51 -4.95
C GLY A 48 -2.72 11.10 -5.23
N PHE A 49 -3.67 10.95 -6.17
CA PHE A 49 -4.16 9.64 -6.61
C PHE A 49 -3.03 8.75 -7.14
N LEU A 50 -2.24 9.24 -8.10
CA LEU A 50 -1.15 8.47 -8.70
C LEU A 50 -0.05 8.15 -7.68
N ALA A 51 0.32 9.13 -6.84
CA ALA A 51 1.34 8.94 -5.83
C ALA A 51 0.93 7.90 -4.80
N ASN A 52 -0.32 7.88 -4.34
CA ASN A 52 -0.76 6.91 -3.33
C ASN A 52 -0.78 5.46 -3.86
N ILE A 53 -0.99 5.26 -5.17
CA ILE A 53 -0.96 3.93 -5.80
C ILE A 53 0.49 3.47 -6.09
N LEU A 54 1.41 4.42 -6.30
CA LEU A 54 2.77 4.14 -6.74
C LEU A 54 3.57 3.18 -5.81
N PRO A 55 3.47 3.24 -4.46
CA PRO A 55 4.10 2.27 -3.57
C PRO A 55 3.76 0.81 -3.90
N ASP A 56 2.52 0.53 -4.34
CA ASP A 56 2.09 -0.83 -4.66
C ASP A 56 2.75 -1.40 -5.93
N ILE A 57 3.38 -0.56 -6.76
CA ILE A 57 4.13 -1.05 -7.92
C ILE A 57 5.30 -1.96 -7.48
N ASP A 58 5.79 -1.85 -6.25
CA ASP A 58 6.79 -2.77 -5.73
C ASP A 58 6.30 -4.23 -5.68
N HIS A 59 5.00 -4.47 -5.56
CA HIS A 59 4.45 -5.82 -5.71
C HIS A 59 4.71 -6.38 -7.13
N LEU A 60 4.59 -5.55 -8.16
CA LEU A 60 4.94 -5.96 -9.53
C LEU A 60 6.43 -6.30 -9.63
N PHE A 61 7.31 -5.46 -9.08
CA PHE A 61 8.75 -5.72 -9.05
C PHE A 61 9.09 -6.99 -8.27
N TYR A 62 8.38 -7.27 -7.18
CA TYR A 62 8.53 -8.52 -6.44
C TYR A 62 8.20 -9.73 -7.33
N PHE A 63 7.07 -9.72 -8.05
CA PHE A 63 6.69 -10.85 -8.93
C PHE A 63 7.66 -11.05 -10.10
N LEU A 64 8.20 -9.96 -10.63
CA LEU A 64 9.03 -9.98 -11.82
C LEU A 64 10.52 -10.21 -11.51
N TRP A 65 11.00 -9.76 -10.35
CA TRP A 65 12.42 -9.68 -10.07
C TRP A 65 12.83 -10.39 -8.77
N TYR A 66 12.79 -9.71 -7.62
CA TYR A 66 13.46 -10.19 -6.42
C TYR A 66 12.66 -11.25 -5.64
N GLY A 67 11.34 -11.33 -5.87
CA GLY A 67 10.46 -12.39 -5.40
C GLY A 67 10.13 -13.44 -6.47
N ALA A 68 10.84 -13.45 -7.61
CA ALA A 68 10.44 -14.20 -8.81
C ALA A 68 10.27 -15.72 -8.62
N LYS A 69 10.91 -16.28 -7.58
CA LYS A 69 10.95 -17.72 -7.26
C LYS A 69 10.04 -18.13 -6.08
N SER A 70 9.35 -17.20 -5.42
CA SER A 70 8.49 -17.51 -4.28
C SER A 70 7.25 -18.32 -4.69
N ASP A 71 6.66 -19.06 -3.74
CA ASP A 71 5.43 -19.82 -3.98
C ASP A 71 4.26 -18.92 -4.37
N TYR A 72 4.21 -17.72 -3.77
CA TYR A 72 3.26 -16.66 -4.16
C TYR A 72 3.40 -16.31 -5.63
N THR A 73 4.63 -15.99 -6.07
CA THR A 73 4.90 -15.62 -7.46
C THR A 73 4.65 -16.78 -8.43
N ARG A 74 4.96 -18.02 -8.04
CA ARG A 74 4.68 -19.20 -8.86
C ARG A 74 3.18 -19.34 -9.13
N THR A 75 2.35 -19.12 -8.10
CA THR A 75 0.88 -19.11 -8.23
C THR A 75 0.39 -17.99 -9.13
N VAL A 76 0.92 -16.78 -8.98
CA VAL A 76 0.61 -15.63 -9.85
C VAL A 76 0.94 -15.94 -11.31
N LYS A 77 2.16 -16.45 -11.58
CA LYS A 77 2.59 -16.82 -12.93
C LYS A 77 1.72 -17.91 -13.55
N LYS A 78 1.28 -18.88 -12.75
CA LYS A 78 0.35 -19.92 -13.19
C LYS A 78 -0.98 -19.32 -13.67
N TYR A 79 -1.62 -18.49 -12.85
CA TYR A 79 -2.88 -17.84 -13.26
C TYR A 79 -2.74 -16.97 -14.52
N ILE A 80 -1.60 -16.30 -14.70
CA ILE A 80 -1.30 -15.54 -15.91
C ILE A 80 -1.18 -16.47 -17.13
N ALA A 81 -0.42 -17.57 -17.00
CA ALA A 81 -0.24 -18.55 -18.07
C ALA A 81 -1.57 -19.20 -18.49
N ASP A 82 -2.42 -19.52 -17.52
CA ASP A 82 -3.72 -20.15 -17.70
C ASP A 82 -4.82 -19.13 -18.12
N ARG A 83 -4.47 -17.83 -18.23
CA ARG A 83 -5.38 -16.71 -18.58
C ARG A 83 -6.57 -16.54 -17.63
N GLU A 84 -6.45 -17.00 -16.39
CA GLU A 84 -7.51 -16.95 -15.37
C GLU A 84 -7.53 -15.59 -14.64
N ILE A 85 -7.73 -14.50 -15.36
CA ILE A 85 -7.60 -13.11 -14.83
C ILE A 85 -8.50 -12.87 -13.61
N LYS A 86 -9.74 -13.40 -13.60
CA LYS A 86 -10.65 -13.25 -12.46
C LYS A 86 -10.12 -13.95 -11.20
N ALA A 87 -9.57 -15.16 -11.37
CA ALA A 87 -8.98 -15.93 -10.28
C ALA A 87 -7.70 -15.25 -9.78
N LEU A 88 -6.86 -14.74 -10.69
CA LEU A 88 -5.67 -13.95 -10.36
C LEU A 88 -6.02 -12.73 -9.49
N VAL A 89 -6.99 -11.92 -9.91
CA VAL A 89 -7.40 -10.72 -9.16
C VAL A 89 -7.92 -11.11 -7.76
N ALA A 90 -8.72 -12.17 -7.67
CA ALA A 90 -9.21 -12.66 -6.38
C ALA A 90 -8.08 -13.19 -5.49
N TYR A 91 -7.10 -13.89 -6.07
CA TYR A 91 -5.92 -14.40 -5.38
C TYR A 91 -5.08 -13.25 -4.83
N LEU A 92 -4.73 -12.26 -5.66
CA LEU A 92 -3.95 -11.09 -5.25
C LEU A 92 -4.64 -10.34 -4.10
N LYS A 93 -5.94 -10.05 -4.22
CA LYS A 93 -6.70 -9.35 -3.17
C LYS A 93 -6.70 -10.09 -1.84
N ARG A 94 -6.84 -11.41 -1.83
CA ARG A 94 -6.87 -12.19 -0.59
C ARG A 94 -5.47 -12.43 -0.01
N ASN A 95 -4.44 -12.50 -0.86
CA ASN A 95 -3.14 -13.00 -0.45
C ASN A 95 -2.06 -11.91 -0.33
N HIS A 96 -2.27 -10.70 -0.84
CA HIS A 96 -1.23 -9.64 -0.86
C HIS A 96 -0.64 -9.34 0.53
N LYS A 97 -1.46 -9.36 1.60
CA LYS A 97 -1.00 -9.15 2.99
C LYS A 97 -0.19 -10.31 3.59
N TYR A 98 -0.15 -11.46 2.92
CA TYR A 98 0.68 -12.59 3.30
C TYR A 98 1.98 -12.65 2.49
N ASN A 99 2.16 -11.75 1.52
CA ASN A 99 3.43 -11.59 0.86
C ASN A 99 4.42 -10.85 1.76
N THR A 100 5.17 -11.60 2.56
CA THR A 100 6.17 -11.08 3.49
C THR A 100 7.55 -10.96 2.87
N GLY A 101 7.66 -10.57 1.60
CA GLY A 101 8.95 -10.38 0.93
C GLY A 101 9.10 -9.03 0.25
N ILE A 102 8.24 -8.05 0.54
CA ILE A 102 8.18 -6.75 -0.13
C ILE A 102 9.11 -5.76 0.56
N TYR A 103 10.03 -5.16 -0.18
CA TYR A 103 11.06 -4.28 0.39
C TYR A 103 10.55 -2.88 0.69
N SER A 104 9.63 -2.33 -0.09
CA SER A 104 9.10 -0.98 0.17
C SER A 104 8.26 -0.89 1.45
N HIS A 105 7.64 -1.98 1.90
CA HIS A 105 6.68 -1.98 3.00
C HIS A 105 7.36 -2.23 4.35
N ASN A 106 8.29 -1.34 4.70
CA ASN A 106 9.02 -1.40 5.97
C ASN A 106 9.05 -0.05 6.71
N LEU A 107 9.30 -0.08 8.03
CA LEU A 107 9.31 1.14 8.85
C LEU A 107 10.40 2.14 8.42
N MET A 108 11.54 1.67 7.92
CA MET A 108 12.58 2.56 7.38
C MET A 108 12.08 3.34 6.16
N THR A 109 11.32 2.70 5.26
CA THR A 109 10.71 3.40 4.13
C THR A 109 9.72 4.46 4.60
N LEU A 110 8.85 4.13 5.55
CA LEU A 110 7.90 5.11 6.12
C LEU A 110 8.64 6.31 6.73
N LEU A 111 9.68 6.06 7.54
CA LEU A 111 10.48 7.12 8.15
C LEU A 111 11.19 7.98 7.11
N PHE A 112 11.75 7.36 6.07
CA PHE A 112 12.40 8.06 4.98
C PHE A 112 11.42 8.96 4.21
N VAL A 113 10.22 8.48 3.92
CA VAL A 113 9.19 9.25 3.22
C VAL A 113 8.65 10.39 4.08
N LEU A 114 8.45 10.17 5.38
CA LEU A 114 8.10 11.25 6.32
C LEU A 114 9.19 12.33 6.38
N LEU A 115 10.46 11.92 6.36
CA LEU A 115 11.59 12.84 6.30
C LEU A 115 11.60 13.63 5.00
N LEU A 116 11.33 13.00 3.85
CA LEU A 116 11.22 13.68 2.56
C LEU A 116 9.99 14.60 2.49
N PHE A 117 8.87 14.23 3.10
CA PHE A 117 7.71 15.11 3.23
C PHE A 117 8.10 16.40 3.96
N TRP A 118 8.83 16.27 5.08
CA TRP A 118 9.32 17.41 5.83
C TRP A 118 10.33 18.25 5.04
N LEU A 119 11.41 17.64 4.55
CA LEU A 119 12.57 18.33 3.96
C LEU A 119 12.38 18.80 2.51
N ALA A 120 11.57 18.11 1.72
CA ALA A 120 11.39 18.38 0.30
C ALA A 120 9.97 18.83 -0.04
N GLY A 121 8.99 18.45 0.78
CA GLY A 121 7.63 18.97 0.69
C GLY A 121 7.51 20.35 1.35
N LEU A 122 7.57 20.36 2.69
CA LEU A 122 7.24 21.55 3.50
C LEU A 122 8.32 22.62 3.48
N THR A 123 9.59 22.31 3.79
CA THR A 123 10.63 23.35 3.92
C THR A 123 11.07 23.97 2.59
N ARG A 124 10.68 23.36 1.46
CA ARG A 124 10.97 23.84 0.10
C ARG A 124 9.78 24.51 -0.56
N ASP A 125 8.67 24.70 0.17
CA ASP A 125 7.41 25.24 -0.33
C ASP A 125 6.99 24.61 -1.67
N SER A 126 7.08 23.28 -1.77
CA SER A 126 6.78 22.53 -3.00
C SER A 126 5.45 21.79 -2.84
N PRO A 127 4.33 22.32 -3.39
CA PRO A 127 3.04 21.66 -3.28
C PRO A 127 3.05 20.26 -3.92
N SER A 128 3.76 20.11 -5.05
CA SER A 128 3.80 18.83 -5.77
C SER A 128 4.52 17.76 -4.95
N LEU A 129 5.70 18.07 -4.39
CA LEU A 129 6.43 17.12 -3.54
C LEU A 129 5.69 16.85 -2.23
N SER A 130 5.05 17.88 -1.66
CA SER A 130 4.21 17.74 -0.47
C SER A 130 3.08 16.73 -0.69
N VAL A 131 2.35 16.82 -1.82
CA VAL A 131 1.30 15.85 -2.16
C VAL A 131 1.87 14.45 -2.31
N VAL A 132 2.99 14.29 -3.03
CA VAL A 132 3.59 12.97 -3.28
C VAL A 132 3.98 12.30 -1.97
N PHE A 133 4.76 12.97 -1.14
CA PHE A 133 5.28 12.35 0.08
C PHE A 133 4.20 12.19 1.15
N LEU A 134 3.24 13.12 1.28
CA LEU A 134 2.08 12.92 2.15
C LEU A 134 1.26 11.70 1.71
N SER A 135 1.03 11.55 0.40
CA SER A 135 0.29 10.41 -0.14
C SER A 135 0.99 9.09 0.17
N TRP A 136 2.31 9.02 0.00
CA TRP A 136 3.09 7.83 0.36
C TRP A 136 3.09 7.56 1.86
N SER A 137 3.23 8.58 2.71
CA SER A 137 3.14 8.41 4.16
C SER A 137 1.78 7.85 4.57
N LEU A 138 0.68 8.40 4.05
CA LEU A 138 -0.66 7.93 4.35
C LEU A 138 -0.92 6.51 3.82
N HIS A 139 -0.38 6.17 2.65
CA HIS A 139 -0.41 4.80 2.13
C HIS A 139 0.20 3.81 3.14
N TYR A 140 1.45 4.02 3.54
CA TYR A 140 2.14 3.13 4.46
C TYR A 140 1.51 3.11 5.86
N MET A 141 1.08 4.27 6.37
CA MET A 141 0.40 4.36 7.67
C MET A 141 -0.93 3.60 7.65
N TYR A 142 -1.72 3.74 6.58
CA TYR A 142 -2.96 2.99 6.42
C TYR A 142 -2.68 1.48 6.41
N ASP A 143 -1.67 1.02 5.68
CA ASP A 143 -1.32 -0.39 5.61
C ASP A 143 -0.92 -1.00 6.96
N ILE A 144 -0.16 -0.26 7.78
CA ILE A 144 0.19 -0.66 9.15
C ILE A 144 -1.06 -0.75 10.03
N VAL A 145 -1.93 0.26 9.95
CA VAL A 145 -3.18 0.30 10.72
C VAL A 145 -4.10 -0.85 10.30
N GLU A 146 -4.19 -1.13 9.01
CA GLU A 146 -4.98 -2.22 8.45
C GLU A 146 -4.49 -3.58 8.94
N ASP A 147 -3.18 -3.81 8.93
CA ASP A 147 -2.54 -5.01 9.50
C ASP A 147 -2.91 -5.19 10.98
N PHE A 148 -2.77 -4.14 11.77
CA PHE A 148 -3.08 -4.16 13.20
C PHE A 148 -4.56 -4.45 13.48
N LEU A 149 -5.47 -3.76 12.78
CA LEU A 149 -6.92 -3.81 13.05
C LEU A 149 -7.58 -5.09 12.52
N PHE A 150 -7.22 -5.54 11.31
CA PHE A 150 -7.96 -6.61 10.63
C PHE A 150 -7.20 -7.93 10.56
N PHE A 151 -5.87 -7.91 10.63
CA PHE A 151 -5.02 -9.10 10.58
C PHE A 151 -4.46 -9.49 11.96
N LYS A 152 -4.64 -8.64 12.98
CA LYS A 152 -4.24 -8.81 14.41
C LYS A 152 -2.74 -8.96 14.66
N GLU A 153 -1.95 -8.95 13.60
CA GLU A 153 -0.50 -9.08 13.61
C GLU A 153 0.01 -8.04 12.62
N ILE A 154 1.16 -7.43 12.88
CA ILE A 154 1.80 -6.54 11.91
C ILE A 154 2.49 -7.41 10.85
N ASN A 155 2.41 -7.06 9.57
CA ASN A 155 3.14 -7.79 8.53
C ASN A 155 4.65 -7.77 8.84
N PRO A 156 5.34 -8.93 8.86
CA PRO A 156 6.78 -9.01 9.13
C PRO A 156 7.67 -8.10 8.25
N ASN A 157 7.21 -7.72 7.04
CA ASN A 157 7.89 -6.74 6.19
C ASN A 157 8.20 -5.44 6.93
N TRP A 158 7.30 -5.01 7.82
CA TRP A 158 7.46 -3.77 8.60
C TRP A 158 8.75 -3.75 9.43
N PHE A 159 9.24 -4.93 9.81
CA PHE A 159 10.45 -5.12 10.60
C PHE A 159 11.61 -5.73 9.80
N LEU A 160 11.55 -5.70 8.46
CA LEU A 160 12.54 -6.31 7.56
C LEU A 160 12.71 -7.83 7.79
N ARG A 161 11.65 -8.49 8.28
CA ARG A 161 11.63 -9.93 8.56
C ARG A 161 10.96 -10.66 7.41
N PHE A 162 11.74 -10.99 6.39
CA PHE A 162 11.19 -11.56 5.16
C PHE A 162 10.94 -13.07 5.24
N ASN A 163 9.98 -13.55 4.45
CA ASN A 163 9.58 -14.96 4.30
C ASN A 163 9.16 -15.69 5.60
N ILE A 164 8.71 -14.94 6.62
CA ILE A 164 8.15 -15.50 7.85
C ILE A 164 6.65 -15.72 7.64
N LYS A 165 6.21 -16.98 7.73
CA LYS A 165 4.79 -17.34 7.70
C LYS A 165 4.04 -16.70 8.88
N ARG A 166 2.86 -16.14 8.62
CA ARG A 166 2.00 -15.59 9.69
C ARG A 166 1.38 -16.75 10.47
N LYS A 167 1.17 -16.56 11.79
CA LYS A 167 0.73 -17.65 12.69
C LYS A 167 -0.69 -18.18 12.40
N ASN A 168 -1.49 -17.39 11.68
CA ASN A 168 -2.88 -17.70 11.33
C ASN A 168 -3.06 -18.31 9.92
N GLU A 169 -2.05 -19.00 9.38
CA GLU A 169 -2.13 -19.76 8.11
C GLU A 169 -2.85 -21.13 8.22
N ASN A 170 -3.48 -21.44 9.37
CA ASN A 170 -4.26 -22.67 9.60
C ASN A 170 -5.77 -22.40 9.64
#